data_AF-A0A366LZ27-F1
#
_entry.id   AF-A0A366LZ27-F1
#
_cell.length_a   1.000
_cell.length_b   1.000
_cell.length_c   1.000
_cell.angle_alpha   90.00
_cell.angle_beta   90.00
_cell.angle_gamma   90.00
#
_symmetry.space_group_name_H-M   'P 1'
#
loop_
_entity.id
_entity.type
_entity.pdbx_description
1 polymer ?
#
loop_
_entity_poly.entity_id
_entity_poly.type
_entity_poly.pdbx_seq_one_letter_code
_entity_poly.pdbx_strand_id
1 'polypeptide(L)'
;MPTARIAAGSTAPGQGWQPYGANGIYIDVDTTSGRFTGAPIYVSSVGGTGTQWGLVGPSAIYSPTATGFRVYVQWRDGAGLTPAHAQQYGWHINWIGYDNP
;
A
#
# COMPACT_ATOMS: atom_id res chain seq x y z
N MET A 1 -25.46 -15.69 10.48
CA MET A 1 -24.42 -15.37 9.48
C MET A 1 -23.45 -14.42 10.17
N PRO A 2 -22.14 -14.68 10.16
CA PRO A 2 -21.15 -13.69 10.58
C PRO A 2 -21.36 -12.40 9.77
N THR A 3 -21.27 -11.24 10.43
CA THR A 3 -21.40 -9.95 9.76
C THR A 3 -20.08 -9.61 9.09
N ALA A 4 -20.08 -9.47 7.76
CA ALA A 4 -18.90 -9.02 7.04
C ALA A 4 -18.44 -7.64 7.54
N ARG A 5 -17.14 -7.47 7.75
CA ARG A 5 -16.52 -6.20 8.15
C ARG A 5 -15.80 -5.60 6.95
N ILE A 6 -16.12 -4.36 6.64
CA ILE A 6 -15.46 -3.57 5.60
C ILE A 6 -14.88 -2.33 6.25
N ALA A 7 -13.61 -2.04 6.00
CA ALA A 7 -12.97 -0.79 6.38
C ALA A 7 -12.06 -0.30 5.27
N ALA A 8 -11.75 0.99 5.29
CA ALA A 8 -10.90 1.63 4.31
C ALA A 8 -10.04 2.71 4.97
N GLY A 9 -8.95 3.08 4.32
CA GLY A 9 -8.06 4.13 4.77
C GLY A 9 -6.95 4.41 3.78
N SER A 10 -6.02 5.28 4.20
CA SER A 10 -4.87 5.67 3.40
C SER A 10 -3.64 5.86 4.30
N THR A 11 -2.45 5.56 3.77
CA THR A 11 -1.20 5.99 4.42
C THR A 11 -1.02 7.51 4.30
N ALA A 12 -0.16 8.09 5.14
CA ALA A 12 0.16 9.51 5.03
C ALA A 12 0.88 9.82 3.69
N PRO A 13 0.52 10.90 2.98
CA PRO A 13 1.14 11.27 1.71
C PRO A 13 2.66 11.43 1.80
N GLY A 14 3.38 10.64 0.99
CA GLY A 14 4.83 10.72 0.84
C GLY A 14 5.66 10.25 2.03
N GLN A 15 5.02 9.69 3.07
CA GLN A 15 5.68 9.23 4.30
C GLN A 15 5.67 7.70 4.41
N GLY A 16 6.58 7.14 5.20
CA GLY A 16 6.62 5.70 5.52
C GLY A 16 7.23 4.79 4.46
N TRP A 17 7.59 5.33 3.29
CA TRP A 17 8.28 4.58 2.25
C TRP A 17 9.73 4.27 2.63
N GLN A 18 10.15 3.03 2.36
CA GLN A 18 11.48 2.50 2.66
C GLN A 18 12.17 2.04 1.37
N PRO A 19 13.50 2.16 1.25
CA PRO A 19 14.22 1.68 0.08
C PRO A 19 14.19 0.16 -0.03
N TYR A 20 14.12 -0.36 -1.26
CA TYR A 20 14.24 -1.78 -1.59
C TYR A 20 15.19 -1.99 -2.77
N GLY A 21 16.44 -2.31 -2.47
CA GLY A 21 17.49 -2.39 -3.48
C GLY A 21 17.70 -1.04 -4.19
N ALA A 22 18.13 -1.08 -5.45
CA ALA A 22 18.41 0.12 -6.24
C ALA A 22 17.17 0.71 -6.95
N ASN A 23 16.17 -0.13 -7.23
CA ASN A 23 15.11 0.19 -8.20
C ASN A 23 13.70 0.18 -7.59
N GLY A 24 13.56 -0.12 -6.30
CA GLY A 24 12.26 -0.26 -5.65
C GLY A 24 12.19 0.46 -4.31
N ILE A 25 10.96 0.68 -3.89
CA ILE A 25 10.61 1.08 -2.53
C ILE A 25 9.44 0.23 -2.05
N TYR A 26 9.27 0.15 -0.74
CA TYR A 26 8.11 -0.50 -0.14
C TYR A 26 7.50 0.35 0.97
N ILE A 27 6.26 0.04 1.33
CA ILE A 27 5.58 0.61 2.48
C ILE A 27 4.78 -0.47 3.19
N ASP A 28 4.84 -0.44 4.52
CA ASP A 28 3.96 -1.22 5.38
C ASP A 28 2.69 -0.39 5.66
N VAL A 29 1.54 -0.91 5.27
CA VAL A 29 0.24 -0.26 5.43
C VAL A 29 -0.38 -0.75 6.73
N ASP A 30 -0.55 0.16 7.69
CA ASP A 30 -1.28 -0.09 8.93
C ASP A 30 -2.80 -0.04 8.68
N THR A 31 -3.49 -1.13 9.01
CA THR A 31 -4.95 -1.26 8.91
C THR A 31 -5.60 -1.58 10.24
N THR A 32 -4.93 -1.36 11.37
CA THR A 32 -5.46 -1.60 12.72
C THR A 32 -6.80 -0.92 12.97
N SER A 33 -7.03 0.24 12.34
CA SER A 33 -8.32 0.97 12.38
C SER A 33 -9.49 0.15 11.82
N GLY A 34 -9.22 -0.80 10.93
CA GLY A 34 -10.21 -1.72 10.37
C GLY A 34 -10.67 -2.82 11.32
N ARG A 35 -9.96 -3.05 12.44
CA ARG A 35 -10.30 -4.03 13.49
C ARG A 35 -10.64 -5.43 12.93
N PHE A 36 -9.90 -5.87 11.92
CA PHE A 36 -10.04 -7.21 11.35
C PHE A 36 -9.53 -8.26 12.33
N THR A 37 -10.00 -9.50 12.19
CA THR A 37 -9.63 -10.61 13.08
C THR A 37 -8.87 -11.73 12.35
N GLY A 38 -9.07 -11.86 11.03
CA GLY A 38 -8.33 -12.77 10.16
C GLY A 38 -7.34 -12.06 9.24
N ALA A 39 -7.01 -12.67 8.11
CA ALA A 39 -6.33 -11.99 7.01
C ALA A 39 -7.40 -11.55 5.99
N PRO A 40 -7.86 -10.28 6.03
CA PRO A 40 -8.93 -9.83 5.15
C PRO A 40 -8.44 -9.79 3.70
N ILE A 41 -9.40 -9.79 2.77
CA ILE A 41 -9.11 -9.51 1.36
C ILE A 41 -8.87 -8.00 1.24
N TYR A 42 -7.63 -7.62 0.97
CA TYR A 42 -7.26 -6.24 0.70
C TYR A 42 -7.27 -5.93 -0.80
N VAL A 43 -7.78 -4.75 -1.13
CA VAL A 43 -7.59 -4.10 -2.43
C VAL A 43 -6.87 -2.78 -2.17
N SER A 44 -5.80 -2.51 -2.92
CA SER A 44 -5.04 -1.27 -2.80
C SER A 44 -4.90 -0.53 -4.13
N SER A 45 -4.70 0.78 -4.02
CA SER A 45 -4.31 1.66 -5.12
C SER A 45 -3.30 2.69 -4.63
N VAL A 46 -2.52 3.27 -5.55
CA VAL A 46 -1.61 4.38 -5.24
C VAL A 46 -2.27 5.71 -5.59
N GLY A 47 -2.29 6.64 -4.63
CA GLY A 47 -2.67 8.03 -4.83
C GLY A 47 -1.43 8.94 -4.81
N GLY A 48 -1.58 10.20 -5.23
CA GLY A 48 -0.51 11.21 -5.24
C GLY A 48 -0.77 12.35 -6.21
N THR A 49 0.19 13.24 -6.40
CA THR A 49 0.09 14.41 -7.28
C THR A 49 0.64 14.18 -8.68
N GLY A 50 1.35 13.08 -8.93
CA GLY A 50 1.85 12.75 -10.27
C GLY A 50 2.65 11.45 -10.36
N THR A 51 2.97 11.07 -11.60
CA THR A 51 3.85 9.94 -12.00
C THR A 51 3.39 8.53 -11.60
N GLN A 52 2.19 8.37 -11.03
CA GLN A 52 1.66 7.04 -10.65
C GLN A 52 1.54 6.07 -11.83
N TRP A 53 1.30 6.58 -13.04
CA TRP A 53 1.18 5.77 -14.27
C TRP A 53 2.46 4.97 -14.59
N GLY A 54 3.62 5.42 -14.08
CA GLY A 54 4.90 4.74 -14.27
C GLY A 54 5.17 3.63 -13.25
N LEU A 55 4.36 3.52 -12.20
CA LEU A 55 4.55 2.52 -11.15
C LEU A 55 3.97 1.16 -11.54
N VAL A 56 4.69 0.10 -11.14
CA VAL A 56 4.17 -1.27 -11.10
C VAL A 56 4.11 -1.77 -9.67
N GLY A 57 3.20 -2.70 -9.38
CA GLY A 57 3.03 -3.29 -8.05
C GLY A 57 2.11 -2.60 -7.02
N PRO A 58 1.49 -1.41 -7.22
CA PRO A 58 0.75 -0.76 -6.13
C PRO A 58 -0.50 -1.51 -5.65
N SER A 59 -0.99 -2.49 -6.41
CA SER A 59 -2.08 -3.41 -6.07
C SER A 59 -1.64 -4.79 -5.61
N ALA A 60 -0.33 -5.06 -5.56
CA ALA A 60 0.22 -6.34 -5.12
C ALA A 60 0.36 -6.32 -3.58
N ILE A 61 -0.53 -7.06 -2.91
CA ILE A 61 -0.59 -7.18 -1.45
C ILE A 61 0.34 -8.31 -0.99
N TYR A 62 1.38 -7.97 -0.22
CA TYR A 62 2.31 -8.94 0.36
C TYR A 62 2.01 -9.15 1.85
N SER A 63 2.05 -10.41 2.28
CA SER A 63 1.94 -10.85 3.68
C SER A 63 0.77 -10.20 4.44
N PRO A 64 -0.49 -10.32 3.96
CA PRO A 64 -1.64 -9.71 4.63
C PRO A 64 -1.88 -10.33 6.01
N THR A 65 -2.17 -9.47 6.98
CA THR A 65 -2.55 -9.81 8.35
C THR A 65 -3.80 -9.00 8.74
N ALA A 66 -4.34 -9.24 9.93
CA ALA A 66 -5.45 -8.44 10.47
C ALA A 66 -5.13 -6.94 10.61
N THR A 67 -3.85 -6.61 10.76
CA THR A 67 -3.39 -5.27 11.13
C THR A 67 -2.60 -4.58 10.04
N GLY A 68 -2.38 -5.24 8.90
CA GLY A 68 -1.66 -4.61 7.80
C GLY A 68 -1.14 -5.57 6.76
N PHE A 69 -0.47 -4.98 5.78
CA PHE A 69 0.16 -5.65 4.66
C PHE A 69 1.29 -4.79 4.10
N ARG A 70 2.11 -5.35 3.20
CA ARG A 70 3.17 -4.62 2.51
C ARG A 70 2.84 -4.42 1.03
N VAL A 71 3.23 -3.28 0.49
CA VAL A 71 3.23 -3.00 -0.95
C VAL A 71 4.64 -2.65 -1.39
N TYR A 72 5.04 -3.22 -2.54
CA TYR A 72 6.27 -2.85 -3.23
C TYR A 72 5.91 -2.11 -4.51
N VAL A 73 6.67 -1.06 -4.82
CA VAL A 73 6.59 -0.38 -6.10
C VAL A 73 7.98 -0.16 -6.69
N GLN A 74 8.02 -0.16 -8.01
CA GLN A 74 9.18 0.20 -8.82
C GLN A 74 8.69 0.89 -10.09
N TRP A 75 9.60 1.56 -10.80
CA TRP A 75 9.31 2.06 -12.13
C TRP A 75 9.17 0.90 -13.13
N ARG A 76 8.25 1.05 -14.09
CA ARG A 76 8.03 0.06 -15.15
C ARG A 76 9.27 -0.18 -16.03
N ASP A 77 10.11 0.84 -16.18
CA ASP A 77 11.34 0.79 -16.98
C ASP A 77 12.56 0.28 -16.19
N GLY A 78 12.40 -0.01 -14.90
CA GLY A 78 13.47 -0.50 -14.03
C GLY A 78 14.47 0.58 -13.60
N ALA A 79 14.17 1.87 -13.81
CA ALA A 79 15.01 2.96 -13.32
C ALA A 79 15.08 2.98 -11.78
N GLY A 80 16.09 3.68 -11.25
CA GLY A 80 16.24 3.86 -9.81
C GLY A 80 15.04 4.56 -9.18
N LEU A 81 14.53 4.00 -8.09
CA LEU A 81 13.41 4.56 -7.33
C LEU A 81 13.78 4.67 -5.86
N THR A 82 13.50 5.83 -5.26
CA THR A 82 13.86 6.13 -3.87
C THR A 82 12.68 6.74 -3.12
N PRO A 83 12.66 6.70 -1.78
CA PRO A 83 11.60 7.32 -0.99
C PRO A 83 11.43 8.84 -1.24
N ALA A 84 12.47 9.53 -1.69
CA ALA A 84 12.40 10.95 -2.04
C ALA A 84 11.41 11.22 -3.19
N HIS A 85 11.27 10.29 -4.15
CA HIS A 85 10.27 10.39 -5.20
C HIS A 85 8.85 10.30 -4.63
N ALA A 86 8.62 9.35 -3.72
CA ALA A 86 7.34 9.21 -3.04
C ALA A 86 6.99 10.46 -2.22
N GLN A 87 7.98 11.07 -1.56
CA GLN A 87 7.81 12.34 -0.85
C GLN A 87 7.47 13.49 -1.81
N GLN A 88 8.20 13.61 -2.92
CA GLN A 88 7.98 14.65 -3.93
C GLN A 88 6.57 14.59 -4.54
N TYR A 89 6.07 13.38 -4.84
CA TYR A 89 4.77 13.19 -5.48
C TYR A 89 3.64 12.88 -4.49
N GLY A 90 3.91 12.95 -3.18
CA GLY A 90 2.92 12.66 -2.13
C GLY A 90 2.30 11.27 -2.27
N TRP A 91 3.08 10.28 -2.72
CA TRP A 91 2.56 8.94 -2.93
C TRP A 91 2.10 8.30 -1.63
N HIS A 92 0.91 7.72 -1.67
CA HIS A 92 0.30 7.00 -0.55
C HIS A 92 -0.50 5.82 -1.08
N ILE A 93 -0.70 4.82 -0.22
CA ILE A 93 -1.53 3.67 -0.53
C ILE A 93 -2.92 3.90 0.05
N ASN A 94 -3.94 3.88 -0.82
CA ASN A 94 -5.33 3.74 -0.41
C ASN A 94 -5.65 2.25 -0.30
N TRP A 95 -6.47 1.87 0.67
CA TRP A 95 -6.84 0.48 0.88
C TRP A 95 -8.31 0.33 1.25
N ILE A 96 -8.89 -0.81 0.86
CA ILE A 96 -10.14 -1.35 1.36
C ILE A 96 -9.85 -2.78 1.82
N GLY A 97 -10.30 -3.15 3.01
CA GLY A 97 -10.23 -4.49 3.55
C GLY A 97 -11.63 -5.07 3.76
N TYR A 98 -11.83 -6.32 3.34
CA TYR A 98 -13.04 -7.11 3.57
C TYR A 98 -12.68 -8.35 4.41
N ASP A 99 -13.27 -8.46 5.59
CA ASP A 99 -13.13 -9.59 6.52
C ASP A 99 -14.48 -10.28 6.67
N ASN A 100 -14.55 -11.56 6.32
CA ASN A 100 -15.72 -12.40 6.56
C ASN A 100 -15.33 -13.50 7.56
N PRO A 101 -15.48 -13.23 8.87
CA PRO A 101 -15.08 -14.17 9.91
C PRO A 101 -15.92 -15.46 9.90
#